data_AF-A0A1Y1LFT4-F1
#
_entry.id   AF-A0A1Y1LFT4-F1
#
_cell.length_a   1.000
_cell.length_b   1.000
_cell.length_c   1.000
_cell.angle_alpha   90.00
_cell.angle_beta   90.00
_cell.angle_gamma   90.00
#
_symmetry.space_group_name_H-M   'P 1'
#
loop_
_entity.id
_entity.type
_entity.pdbx_description
1 polymer ?
#
loop_
_entity_poly.entity_id
_entity_poly.type
_entity_poly.pdbx_seq_one_letter_code
_entity_poly.pdbx_strand_id
1 'polypeptide(L)'
;GGMNLKCVFVQDEDVKFNLSDPLFSEQLSKDLAINVLNQGAWGTYRHLPLERVGEVERQHVFCNQNVVGNLSTLSWVEGVVSKVNAQEPERLVKVYASSINFLNIMLASGRV
;
A
#
# COMPACT_ATOMS: atom_id res chain seq x y z
N GLY A 1 9.14 27.97 14.84
CA GLY A 1 7.92 28.64 15.34
C GLY A 1 6.76 27.67 15.22
N GLY A 2 5.88 27.58 16.22
CA GLY A 2 4.76 26.62 16.21
C GLY A 2 4.48 25.94 17.55
N MET A 3 5.39 26.05 18.53
CA MET A 3 5.24 25.39 19.84
C MET A 3 3.99 25.84 20.64
N ASN A 4 3.50 27.05 20.38
CA ASN A 4 2.33 27.62 21.05
C ASN A 4 1.01 27.39 20.31
N LEU A 5 1.03 26.67 19.18
CA LEU A 5 -0.18 26.39 18.40
C LEU A 5 -0.65 24.96 18.70
N LYS A 6 -1.93 24.81 19.02
CA LYS A 6 -2.60 23.52 19.20
C LYS A 6 -3.68 23.40 18.13
N CYS A 7 -3.63 22.33 17.35
CA CYS A 7 -4.62 22.02 16.34
C CYS A 7 -5.72 21.17 16.97
N VAL A 8 -6.98 21.54 16.72
CA VAL A 8 -8.17 20.76 17.08
C VAL A 8 -8.97 20.54 15.80
N PHE A 9 -9.16 19.28 15.43
CA PHE A 9 -9.91 18.88 14.25
C PHE A 9 -11.10 18.02 14.69
N VAL A 10 -12.31 18.53 14.50
CA VAL A 10 -13.56 17.87 14.89
C VAL A 10 -14.26 17.37 13.63
N GLN A 11 -14.48 16.06 13.54
CA GLN A 11 -15.17 15.42 12.42
C GLN A 11 -16.63 15.10 12.72
N ASP A 12 -16.99 15.02 13.99
CA ASP A 12 -18.36 14.78 14.42
C ASP A 12 -19.20 16.03 14.12
N GLU A 13 -20.10 15.94 13.12
CA GLU A 13 -20.85 17.09 12.58
C GLU A 13 -21.68 17.82 13.65
N ASP A 14 -22.18 17.08 14.64
CA ASP A 14 -23.00 17.60 15.73
C ASP A 14 -22.18 18.27 16.85
N VAL A 15 -20.85 18.16 16.83
CA VAL A 15 -19.97 18.66 17.88
C VAL A 15 -19.31 19.97 17.44
N LYS A 16 -19.62 21.05 18.15
CA LYS A 16 -18.97 22.36 17.94
C LYS A 16 -17.85 22.56 18.95
N PHE A 17 -16.74 23.11 18.47
CA PHE A 17 -15.61 23.47 19.33
C PHE A 17 -16.03 24.44 20.45
N ASN A 18 -15.74 24.08 21.70
CA ASN A 18 -16.05 24.90 22.87
C ASN A 18 -15.02 24.68 23.98
N LEU A 19 -14.25 25.71 24.34
CA LEU A 19 -13.23 25.64 25.40
C LEU A 19 -13.80 25.42 26.81
N SER A 20 -15.03 25.84 27.06
CA SER A 20 -15.67 25.68 28.37
C SER A 20 -16.26 24.28 28.57
N ASP A 21 -16.39 23.51 27.49
CA ASP A 21 -16.91 22.15 27.54
C ASP A 21 -15.81 21.20 28.07
N PRO A 22 -16.11 20.35 29.08
CA PRO A 22 -15.20 19.31 29.57
C PRO A 22 -14.58 18.47 28.45
N LEU A 23 -15.34 18.17 27.39
CA LEU A 23 -14.89 17.38 26.25
C LEU A 23 -13.60 17.94 25.62
N PHE A 24 -13.49 19.26 25.49
CA PHE A 24 -12.34 19.93 24.89
C PHE A 24 -11.31 20.36 25.92
N SER A 25 -11.73 20.90 27.06
CA SER A 25 -10.81 21.39 28.09
C SER A 25 -9.93 20.27 28.67
N GLU A 26 -10.50 19.09 28.91
CA GLU A 26 -9.74 17.92 29.36
C GLU A 26 -8.73 17.46 28.31
N GLN A 27 -9.10 17.45 27.02
CA GLN A 27 -8.19 17.07 25.96
C GLN A 27 -7.06 18.09 25.78
N LEU A 28 -7.37 19.38 25.76
CA LEU A 28 -6.40 20.45 25.59
C LEU A 28 -5.43 20.54 26.78
N SER A 29 -5.85 20.13 27.97
CA SER A 29 -4.97 20.03 29.15
C SER A 29 -3.78 19.08 28.94
N LYS A 30 -3.87 18.13 27.98
CA LYS A 30 -2.79 17.20 27.63
C LYS A 30 -1.67 17.85 26.81
N ASP A 31 -1.83 19.12 26.42
CA ASP A 31 -0.85 19.95 25.72
C ASP A 31 -0.36 19.37 24.36
N LEU A 32 -1.15 18.48 23.76
CA LEU A 32 -0.82 17.85 22.48
C LEU A 32 -0.94 18.86 21.33
N ALA A 33 0.05 18.88 20.43
CA ALA A 33 0.07 19.76 19.28
C ALA A 33 -1.08 19.50 18.29
N ILE A 34 -1.57 18.26 18.19
CA ILE A 34 -2.64 17.84 17.27
C ILE A 34 -3.65 17.03 18.07
N ASN A 35 -4.93 17.37 17.94
CA ASN A 35 -6.05 16.71 18.59
C ASN A 35 -7.14 16.48 17.54
N VAL A 36 -7.48 15.23 17.27
CA VAL A 36 -8.54 14.85 16.34
C VAL A 36 -9.67 14.22 17.13
N LEU A 37 -10.89 14.74 17.01
CA LEU A 37 -12.10 14.13 17.54
C LEU A 37 -12.86 13.48 16.38
N ASN A 38 -13.04 12.16 16.45
CA ASN A 38 -13.77 11.38 15.47
C ASN A 38 -14.53 10.26 16.18
N GLN A 39 -15.82 10.14 15.92
CA GLN A 39 -16.75 9.18 16.53
C GLN A 39 -16.68 9.21 18.07
N GLY A 40 -16.62 10.42 18.66
CA GLY A 40 -16.54 10.62 20.11
C GLY A 40 -15.20 10.26 20.75
N ALA A 41 -14.19 9.86 19.97
CA ALA A 41 -12.88 9.50 20.48
C ALA A 41 -11.80 10.52 20.08
N TRP A 42 -10.96 10.89 21.07
CA TRP A 42 -9.79 11.72 20.84
C TRP A 42 -8.60 10.89 20.35
N GLY A 43 -7.88 11.42 19.36
CA GLY A 43 -6.70 10.77 18.81
C GLY A 43 -5.84 11.69 17.95
N THR A 44 -4.95 11.06 17.18
CA THR A 44 -4.10 11.73 16.19
C THR A 44 -3.99 10.86 14.94
N TYR A 45 -3.76 11.50 13.79
CA TYR A 45 -3.31 10.76 12.62
C TYR A 45 -1.81 10.48 12.74
N ARG A 46 -1.47 9.19 12.65
CA ARG A 46 -0.10 8.71 12.77
C ARG A 46 0.25 7.91 11.51
N HIS A 47 1.45 8.13 11.01
CA HIS A 47 2.02 7.25 10.01
C HIS A 47 2.43 5.95 10.70
N LEU A 48 1.87 4.84 10.24
CA LEU A 48 2.30 3.50 10.63
C LEU A 48 3.10 2.88 9.48
N PRO A 49 4.17 2.13 9.77
CA PRO A 49 4.90 1.41 8.74
C PRO A 49 3.97 0.40 8.08
N LEU A 50 3.99 0.36 6.75
CA LEU A 50 3.31 -0.71 6.02
C LEU A 50 4.06 -2.02 6.27
N GLU A 51 3.31 -3.07 6.59
CA GLU A 51 3.87 -4.42 6.61
C GLU A 51 4.38 -4.78 5.22
N ARG A 52 5.45 -5.58 5.16
CA ARG A 52 5.91 -6.10 3.87
C ARG A 52 4.80 -6.97 3.31
N VAL A 53 4.32 -6.60 2.12
CA VAL A 53 3.34 -7.40 1.39
C VAL A 53 3.98 -8.77 1.13
N GLY A 54 3.38 -9.81 1.70
CA GLY A 54 3.79 -11.19 1.44
C GLY A 54 3.39 -11.64 0.05
N GLU A 55 3.92 -12.78 -0.36
CA GLU A 55 3.46 -13.45 -1.57
C GLU A 55 1.99 -13.87 -1.41
N VAL A 56 1.23 -13.76 -2.49
CA VAL A 56 -0.19 -14.10 -2.53
C VAL A 56 -0.45 -15.09 -3.66
N GLU A 57 -1.39 -16.00 -3.45
CA GLU A 57 -1.77 -16.96 -4.48
C GLU A 57 -2.49 -16.27 -5.64
N ARG A 58 -2.04 -16.55 -6.87
CA ARG A 58 -2.62 -16.01 -8.11
C ARG A 58 -2.63 -17.07 -9.20
N GLN A 59 -3.68 -17.06 -10.02
CA GLN A 59 -3.83 -18.02 -11.12
C GLN A 59 -2.97 -17.66 -12.34
N HIS A 60 -2.71 -16.37 -12.57
CA HIS A 60 -1.97 -15.89 -13.72
C HIS A 60 -0.71 -15.15 -13.26
N VAL A 61 0.43 -15.81 -13.43
CA VAL A 61 1.74 -15.30 -13.05
C VAL A 61 2.75 -15.57 -14.15
N PHE A 62 3.78 -14.73 -14.21
CA PHE A 62 4.95 -14.96 -15.04
C PHE A 62 6.21 -14.74 -14.22
N CYS A 63 7.31 -15.38 -14.63
CA CYS A 63 8.59 -15.23 -13.96
C CYS A 63 9.32 -14.02 -14.54
N ASN A 64 9.79 -13.12 -13.68
CA ASN A 64 10.55 -11.95 -14.08
C ASN A 64 11.67 -11.65 -13.08
N GLN A 65 12.68 -10.91 -13.52
CA GLN A 65 13.69 -10.35 -12.65
C GLN A 65 13.30 -8.94 -12.23
N ASN A 66 13.39 -8.65 -10.93
CA ASN A 66 13.14 -7.28 -10.45
C ASN A 66 14.36 -6.38 -10.63
N VAL A 67 15.57 -6.95 -10.69
CA VAL A 67 16.82 -6.24 -10.93
C VAL A 67 17.62 -6.95 -12.02
N VAL A 68 17.87 -6.28 -13.14
CA VAL A 68 18.64 -6.80 -14.27
C VAL A 68 20.06 -7.18 -13.84
N GLY A 69 20.51 -8.38 -14.21
CA GLY A 69 21.85 -8.87 -13.86
C GLY A 69 21.94 -9.49 -12.46
N ASN A 70 20.87 -9.44 -11.66
CA ASN A 70 20.80 -10.11 -10.36
C ASN A 70 19.75 -11.22 -10.34
N LEU A 71 20.20 -12.45 -10.56
CA LEU A 71 19.36 -13.65 -10.54
C LEU A 71 18.70 -13.93 -9.18
N SER A 72 19.21 -13.37 -8.07
CA SER A 72 18.56 -13.50 -6.75
C SER A 72 17.23 -12.74 -6.67
N THR A 73 16.92 -11.90 -7.66
CA THR A 73 15.69 -11.10 -7.74
C THR A 73 14.67 -11.68 -8.71
N LEU A 74 14.92 -12.89 -9.23
CA LEU A 74 13.99 -13.63 -10.05
C LEU A 74 12.80 -14.08 -9.19
N SER A 75 11.59 -13.62 -9.51
CA SER A 75 10.39 -13.91 -8.74
C SER A 75 9.17 -14.11 -9.65
N TRP A 76 8.11 -14.68 -9.08
CA TRP A 76 6.80 -14.67 -9.73
C TRP A 76 6.17 -13.29 -9.60
N VAL A 77 5.63 -12.79 -10.71
CA VAL A 77 4.91 -11.52 -10.78
C VAL A 77 3.51 -11.79 -11.29
N GLU A 78 2.52 -11.15 -10.68
CA GLU A 78 1.13 -11.23 -11.15
C GLU A 78 1.02 -10.68 -12.57
N GLY A 79 0.52 -11.52 -13.47
CA GLY A 79 0.26 -11.12 -14.84
C GLY A 79 -1.13 -10.51 -14.97
N VAL A 80 -1.28 -9.46 -15.75
CA VAL A 80 -2.61 -8.91 -16.07
C VAL A 80 -3.27 -9.79 -17.13
N VAL A 81 -4.40 -10.42 -16.81
CA VAL A 81 -5.28 -10.99 -17.84
C VAL A 81 -6.08 -9.83 -18.42
N SER A 82 -5.75 -9.40 -19.64
CA SER A 82 -6.43 -8.26 -20.26
C SER A 82 -7.93 -8.59 -20.44
N LYS A 83 -8.80 -7.58 -20.35
CA LYS A 83 -10.25 -7.74 -20.62
C LYS A 83 -10.52 -8.24 -22.04
N VAL A 84 -9.59 -8.00 -22.97
CA VAL A 84 -9.62 -8.51 -24.35
C VAL A 84 -9.39 -10.02 -24.38
N ASN A 85 -8.44 -10.52 -23.58
CA ASN A 85 -8.20 -11.97 -23.45
C ASN A 85 -9.38 -12.70 -22.79
N ALA A 86 -10.18 -12.01 -21.99
CA ALA A 86 -11.42 -12.54 -21.42
C ALA A 86 -12.56 -12.64 -22.45
N GLN A 87 -12.51 -11.84 -23.53
CA GLN A 87 -13.48 -11.88 -24.64
C GLN A 87 -13.13 -12.93 -25.70
N GLU A 88 -11.85 -13.32 -25.79
CA GLU A 88 -11.34 -14.38 -26.68
C GLU A 88 -10.75 -15.54 -25.84
N PRO A 89 -11.57 -16.27 -25.06
CA PRO A 89 -11.10 -17.33 -24.16
C PRO A 89 -10.36 -18.46 -24.90
N GLU A 90 -10.64 -18.65 -26.18
CA GLU A 90 -9.95 -19.61 -27.06
C GLU A 90 -8.45 -19.31 -27.25
N ARG A 91 -8.01 -18.08 -26.96
CA ARG A 91 -6.58 -17.70 -27.05
C ARG A 91 -5.84 -17.85 -25.73
N LEU A 92 -6.54 -18.15 -24.64
CA LEU A 92 -5.93 -18.42 -23.35
C LEU A 92 -5.43 -19.86 -23.29
N VAL A 93 -4.13 -20.02 -23.06
CA VAL A 93 -3.50 -21.33 -22.92
C VAL A 93 -2.94 -21.47 -21.52
N LYS A 94 -3.24 -22.61 -20.89
CA LYS A 94 -2.61 -22.99 -19.63
C LYS A 94 -1.25 -23.61 -19.91
N VAL A 95 -0.19 -22.94 -19.48
CA VAL A 95 1.19 -23.41 -19.65
C VAL A 95 1.50 -24.44 -18.58
N TYR A 96 1.78 -25.68 -18.98
CA TYR A 96 2.23 -26.75 -18.08
C TYR A 96 3.76 -26.85 -18.02
N ALA A 97 4.45 -26.48 -19.10
CA ALA A 97 5.90 -26.44 -19.19
C ALA A 97 6.32 -25.29 -20.11
N SER A 98 7.42 -24.62 -19.75
CA SER A 98 8.08 -23.60 -20.57
C SER A 98 9.58 -23.86 -20.52
N SER A 99 10.27 -23.72 -21.66
CA SER A 99 11.71 -23.89 -21.75
C SER A 99 12.45 -22.57 -21.52
N ILE A 100 13.69 -22.67 -21.07
CA ILE A 100 14.61 -21.53 -20.94
C ILE A 100 15.60 -21.61 -22.09
N ASN A 101 15.75 -20.52 -22.83
CA ASN A 101 16.71 -20.41 -23.94
C ASN A 101 17.89 -19.49 -23.59
N PHE A 102 18.89 -19.45 -24.49
CA PHE A 102 20.09 -18.63 -24.28
C PHE A 102 19.77 -17.13 -24.18
N LEU A 103 18.80 -16.63 -24.94
CA LEU A 103 18.37 -15.23 -24.87
C LEU A 103 17.81 -14.90 -23.48
N ASN A 104 17.04 -15.80 -22.86
CA ASN A 104 16.55 -15.62 -21.50
C ASN A 104 17.71 -15.48 -20.50
N ILE A 105 18.76 -16.30 -20.66
CA ILE A 105 19.95 -16.24 -19.80
C ILE A 105 20.71 -14.92 -20.02
N MET A 106 20.88 -14.50 -21.26
CA MET A 106 21.59 -13.25 -21.59
C MET A 106 20.85 -12.02 -21.05
N LEU A 107 19.52 -11.96 -21.22
CA LEU A 107 18.67 -10.91 -20.66
C LEU A 107 18.70 -10.93 -19.13
N ALA A 108 18.66 -12.13 -18.53
CA ALA A 108 18.64 -12.26 -17.08
C ALA A 108 19.99 -11.85 -16.43
N SER A 109 21.09 -12.20 -17.08
CA SER A 109 22.44 -11.86 -16.63
C SER A 109 22.89 -10.44 -16.99
N GLY A 110 22.08 -9.67 -17.72
CA GLY A 110 22.42 -8.30 -18.12
C GLY A 110 23.58 -8.22 -19.11
N ARG A 111 23.76 -9.26 -19.92
CA ARG A 111 24.86 -9.37 -20.92
C ARG A 111 24.41 -9.00 -22.34
N VAL A 112 23.24 -8.37 -22.47
CA VAL A 112 22.70 -7.81 -23.71
C VAL A 112 23.03 -6.33 -23.77
#